data_AF-A0A9Q7VRH9-F1
#
_entry.id   AF-A0A9Q7VRH9-F1
#
_cell.length_a   1.000
_cell.length_b   1.000
_cell.length_c   1.000
_cell.angle_alpha   90.00
_cell.angle_beta   90.00
_cell.angle_gamma   90.00
#
_symmetry.space_group_name_H-M   'P 1'
#
loop_
_entity.id
_entity.type
_entity.pdbx_description
1 polymer ?
#
loop_
_entity_poly.entity_id
_entity_poly.type
_entity_poly.pdbx_seq_one_letter_code
_entity_poly.pdbx_strand_id
1 'polypeptide(L)'
;MAYDFDLYVIGAGSGGVRCARFAAGFGAKVAVAESRYLGGTCVNVGCVPKKLLVYGAHFAEDFEQASGFGWSLGEANFDWATLIANKDREINRLNGIYRNLLVNSGVTLHEGHAKLIDPHQVEVNGQRYSAKHILIATGGWPQIPDIPGREHAISSNEAFFLKELPKRVLVVGGGYIAVEFAGIFHGLGADTQLLYRGELFLRGFDGAVRKHLQEELTKRGLGLQFNADIERIDKQADGSLEVTLKDGRKLAADCVFYATGRRPMLDNLGLENTGVKLDKRGFIEVDEQYQSSEPSILAIGDVIGRVQLTPVALAEGMAVARRLFKPEQYRPVDYQMIPTAVFSLPNIGTVGLTEEQAREAGHKVQIFESRFRPMKLTLTDCQERTLMKLVVDADSDKVLGCHMVGPDAGEIVQGLAIALKAGATKRDFDETIGVHPTAAEEFVTMRTPVAG
;
A
#
# COMPACT_ATOMS: atom_id res chain seq x y z
N MET A 1 -28.17 3.98 -31.01
CA MET A 1 -27.23 5.10 -31.27
C MET A 1 -25.83 4.52 -31.32
N ALA A 2 -24.98 5.02 -32.22
CA ALA A 2 -23.56 4.63 -32.23
C ALA A 2 -22.83 5.51 -31.22
N TYR A 3 -22.09 4.91 -30.28
CA TYR A 3 -21.22 5.61 -29.34
C TYR A 3 -19.83 5.80 -29.96
N ASP A 4 -19.10 6.83 -29.54
CA ASP A 4 -17.71 7.03 -29.98
C ASP A 4 -16.80 5.90 -29.48
N PHE A 5 -17.09 5.36 -28.29
CA PHE A 5 -16.35 4.28 -27.64
C PHE A 5 -17.28 3.22 -27.01
N ASP A 6 -16.81 1.98 -26.98
CA ASP A 6 -17.47 0.91 -26.22
C ASP A 6 -17.20 1.06 -24.71
N LEU A 7 -15.98 1.49 -24.37
CA LEU A 7 -15.55 1.77 -23.00
C LEU A 7 -14.74 3.08 -22.95
N TYR A 8 -15.12 3.96 -22.03
CA TYR A 8 -14.32 5.11 -21.65
C TYR A 8 -13.83 4.96 -20.20
N VAL A 9 -12.53 4.98 -19.99
CA VAL A 9 -11.93 4.84 -18.66
C VAL A 9 -11.46 6.21 -18.16
N ILE A 10 -11.88 6.61 -16.97
CA ILE A 10 -11.41 7.82 -16.30
C ILE A 10 -10.38 7.43 -15.24
N GLY A 11 -9.11 7.75 -15.51
CA GLY A 11 -7.96 7.45 -14.67
C GLY A 11 -7.08 6.33 -15.25
N ALA A 12 -5.79 6.62 -15.45
CA ALA A 12 -4.79 5.68 -15.94
C ALA A 12 -3.89 5.15 -14.80
N GLY A 13 -4.50 4.88 -13.65
CA GLY A 13 -3.88 4.13 -12.55
C GLY A 13 -3.84 2.62 -12.81
N SER A 14 -3.50 1.86 -11.77
CA SER A 14 -3.35 0.39 -11.87
C SER A 14 -4.56 -0.30 -12.50
N GLY A 15 -5.76 -0.10 -11.95
CA GLY A 15 -6.98 -0.73 -12.45
C GLY A 15 -7.41 -0.23 -13.82
N GLY A 16 -7.38 1.09 -14.04
CA GLY A 16 -7.80 1.70 -15.30
C GLY A 16 -6.96 1.26 -16.50
N VAL A 17 -5.63 1.25 -16.35
CA VAL A 17 -4.72 0.76 -17.41
C VAL A 17 -4.97 -0.71 -17.70
N ARG A 18 -5.13 -1.53 -16.66
CA ARG A 18 -5.39 -2.96 -16.82
C ARG A 18 -6.70 -3.22 -17.54
N CYS A 19 -7.78 -2.55 -17.15
CA CYS A 19 -9.07 -2.70 -17.80
C CYS A 19 -9.01 -2.26 -19.26
N ALA A 20 -8.52 -1.04 -19.53
CA ALA A 20 -8.47 -0.47 -20.87
C ALA A 20 -7.66 -1.33 -21.85
N ARG A 21 -6.47 -1.77 -21.43
CA ARG A 21 -5.57 -2.60 -22.24
C ARG A 21 -6.21 -3.91 -22.65
N PHE A 22 -6.84 -4.60 -21.69
CA PHE A 22 -7.44 -5.91 -21.96
C PHE A 22 -8.77 -5.80 -22.70
N ALA A 23 -9.60 -4.80 -22.41
CA ALA A 23 -10.81 -4.51 -23.17
C ALA A 23 -10.50 -4.27 -24.65
N ALA A 24 -9.50 -3.44 -24.95
CA ALA A 24 -9.06 -3.21 -26.32
C ALA A 24 -8.51 -4.48 -26.98
N GLY A 25 -7.72 -5.28 -26.24
CA GLY A 25 -7.25 -6.60 -26.70
C GLY A 25 -8.36 -7.63 -26.92
N PHE A 26 -9.57 -7.40 -26.39
CA PHE A 26 -10.78 -8.19 -26.65
C PHE A 26 -11.63 -7.62 -27.80
N GLY A 27 -11.16 -6.56 -28.47
CA GLY A 27 -11.80 -5.98 -29.66
C GLY A 27 -12.67 -4.75 -29.38
N ALA A 28 -12.74 -4.26 -28.15
CA ALA A 28 -13.50 -3.05 -27.82
C ALA A 28 -12.79 -1.78 -28.32
N LYS A 29 -13.56 -0.78 -28.74
CA LYS A 29 -13.03 0.57 -28.98
C LYS A 29 -12.95 1.32 -27.65
N VAL A 30 -11.73 1.60 -27.18
CA VAL A 30 -11.49 2.11 -25.82
C VAL A 30 -10.79 3.48 -25.83
N ALA A 31 -11.26 4.38 -24.96
CA ALA A 31 -10.53 5.59 -24.59
C ALA A 31 -10.16 5.61 -23.10
N VAL A 32 -9.08 6.31 -22.77
CA VAL A 32 -8.65 6.60 -21.40
C VAL A 32 -8.40 8.09 -21.27
N ALA A 33 -8.88 8.71 -20.18
CA ALA A 33 -8.48 10.05 -19.77
C ALA A 33 -7.57 10.01 -18.54
N GLU A 34 -6.45 10.73 -18.57
CA GLU A 34 -5.52 10.89 -17.44
C GLU A 34 -5.05 12.34 -17.35
N SER A 35 -5.12 12.93 -16.16
CA SER A 35 -4.84 14.36 -15.95
C SER A 35 -3.50 14.66 -15.26
N ARG A 36 -2.82 13.64 -14.73
CA ARG A 36 -1.59 13.83 -13.94
C ARG A 36 -0.45 12.95 -14.43
N TYR A 37 -0.50 11.66 -14.12
CA TYR A 37 0.62 10.76 -14.37
C TYR A 37 0.17 9.33 -14.67
N LEU A 38 0.68 8.79 -15.78
CA LEU A 38 0.40 7.42 -16.20
C LEU A 38 0.96 6.41 -15.19
N GLY A 39 0.19 5.36 -14.90
CA GLY A 39 0.47 4.42 -13.82
C GLY A 39 -0.12 4.84 -12.47
N GLY A 40 -0.65 6.07 -12.36
CA GLY A 40 -1.34 6.57 -11.17
C GLY A 40 -0.48 6.59 -9.91
N THR A 41 -1.14 6.52 -8.74
CA THR A 41 -0.48 6.59 -7.42
C THR A 41 0.65 5.57 -7.28
N CYS A 42 0.42 4.31 -7.64
CA CYS A 42 1.36 3.21 -7.43
C CYS A 42 2.75 3.49 -7.99
N VAL A 43 2.81 3.97 -9.23
CA VAL A 43 4.06 4.23 -9.96
C VAL A 43 4.71 5.53 -9.53
N ASN A 44 3.91 6.57 -9.23
CA ASN A 44 4.43 7.93 -9.13
C ASN A 44 4.63 8.42 -7.70
N VAL A 45 3.71 8.04 -6.80
CA VAL A 45 3.65 8.53 -5.41
C VAL A 45 3.15 7.44 -4.45
N GLY A 46 3.62 6.21 -4.66
CA GLY A 46 3.12 5.03 -3.96
C GLY A 46 4.13 3.91 -3.95
N CYS A 47 3.68 2.70 -4.29
CA CYS A 47 4.42 1.45 -4.12
C CYS A 47 5.85 1.49 -4.68
N VAL A 48 6.03 1.94 -5.93
CA VAL A 48 7.32 1.92 -6.62
C VAL A 48 8.34 2.85 -5.98
N PRO A 49 8.12 4.19 -5.92
CA PRO A 49 9.10 5.10 -5.34
C PRO A 49 9.32 4.81 -3.86
N LYS A 50 8.27 4.41 -3.12
CA LYS A 50 8.41 3.99 -1.72
C LYS A 50 9.34 2.80 -1.58
N LYS A 51 9.18 1.75 -2.39
CA LYS A 51 10.04 0.56 -2.31
C LYS A 51 11.50 0.89 -2.66
N LEU A 52 11.74 1.79 -3.62
CA LEU A 52 13.08 2.29 -3.94
C LEU A 52 13.71 3.03 -2.75
N LEU A 53 12.94 3.89 -2.04
CA LEU A 53 13.44 4.56 -0.83
C LEU A 53 13.68 3.60 0.32
N VAL A 54 12.84 2.58 0.50
CA VAL A 54 13.05 1.49 1.48
C VAL A 54 14.38 0.78 1.20
N TYR A 55 14.66 0.42 -0.05
CA TYR A 55 15.97 -0.16 -0.40
C TYR A 55 17.13 0.79 -0.08
N GLY A 56 16.97 2.09 -0.35
CA GLY A 56 17.95 3.11 0.05
C GLY A 56 18.20 3.12 1.57
N ALA A 57 17.14 3.10 2.37
CA ALA A 57 17.20 3.12 3.83
C ALA A 57 17.85 1.86 4.42
N HIS A 58 17.69 0.70 3.79
CA HIS A 58 18.31 -0.54 4.25
C HIS A 58 19.84 -0.55 4.20
N PHE A 59 20.47 0.22 3.30
CA PHE A 59 21.94 0.19 3.14
C PHE A 59 22.69 0.62 4.40
N ALA A 60 22.13 1.54 5.20
CA ALA A 60 22.75 1.98 6.45
C ALA A 60 22.99 0.79 7.41
N GLU A 61 22.00 -0.10 7.52
CA GLU A 61 22.11 -1.32 8.33
C GLU A 61 23.13 -2.30 7.76
N ASP A 62 23.15 -2.47 6.43
CA ASP A 62 24.10 -3.37 5.78
C ASP A 62 25.55 -2.91 5.98
N PHE A 63 25.80 -1.60 5.94
CA PHE A 63 27.14 -1.04 6.21
C PHE A 63 27.59 -1.27 7.66
N GLU A 64 26.69 -1.09 8.63
CA GLU A 64 26.98 -1.37 10.04
C GLU A 64 27.29 -2.86 10.25
N GLN A 65 26.45 -3.72 9.69
CA GLN A 65 26.55 -5.18 9.81
C GLN A 65 27.76 -5.78 9.10
N ALA A 66 28.27 -5.13 8.04
CA ALA A 66 29.38 -5.64 7.24
C ALA A 66 30.65 -5.91 8.07
N SER A 67 30.89 -5.12 9.13
CA SER A 67 32.02 -5.30 10.06
C SER A 67 32.05 -6.69 10.72
N GLY A 68 30.88 -7.22 11.08
CA GLY A 68 30.72 -8.57 11.62
C GLY A 68 31.13 -9.69 10.67
N PHE A 69 31.16 -9.41 9.36
CA PHE A 69 31.60 -10.32 8.31
C PHE A 69 33.06 -10.07 7.86
N GLY A 70 33.80 -9.23 8.60
CA GLY A 70 35.21 -8.95 8.33
C GLY A 70 35.46 -7.85 7.30
N TRP A 71 34.43 -7.13 6.86
CA TRP A 71 34.61 -5.96 6.00
C TRP A 71 35.03 -4.75 6.83
N SER A 72 36.00 -3.98 6.32
CA SER A 72 36.37 -2.69 6.89
C SER A 72 35.92 -1.59 5.93
N LEU A 73 35.02 -0.73 6.40
CA LEU A 73 34.48 0.40 5.64
C LEU A 73 34.98 1.71 6.25
N GLY A 74 35.11 2.75 5.41
CA GLY A 74 35.26 4.12 5.90
C GLY A 74 33.93 4.71 6.36
N GLU A 75 33.89 6.03 6.58
CA GLU A 75 32.65 6.74 6.88
C GLU A 75 31.71 6.70 5.66
N ALA A 76 30.52 6.10 5.86
CA ALA A 76 29.47 6.08 4.84
C ALA A 76 28.78 7.46 4.78
N ASN A 77 28.66 8.01 3.57
CA ASN A 77 27.99 9.28 3.34
C ASN A 77 26.76 9.05 2.46
N PHE A 78 25.60 9.53 2.91
CA PHE A 78 24.35 9.43 2.17
C PHE A 78 24.04 10.75 1.44
N ASP A 79 23.80 10.67 0.13
CA ASP A 79 23.35 11.81 -0.69
C ASP A 79 21.89 11.64 -1.13
N TRP A 80 21.00 12.38 -0.47
CA TRP A 80 19.57 12.40 -0.76
C TRP A 80 19.28 12.83 -2.21
N ALA A 81 20.02 13.80 -2.74
CA ALA A 81 19.78 14.30 -4.10
C ALA A 81 20.03 13.21 -5.15
N THR A 82 21.08 12.41 -5.00
CA THR A 82 21.34 11.26 -5.86
C THR A 82 20.21 10.22 -5.80
N LEU A 83 19.71 9.88 -4.61
CA LEU A 83 18.62 8.91 -4.47
C LEU A 83 17.35 9.41 -5.18
N ILE A 84 16.95 10.66 -4.95
CA ILE A 84 15.76 11.24 -5.56
C ILE A 84 15.90 11.37 -7.09
N ALA A 85 17.05 11.83 -7.58
CA ALA A 85 17.29 11.93 -9.03
C ALA A 85 17.25 10.56 -9.74
N ASN A 86 17.81 9.52 -9.11
CA ASN A 86 17.77 8.16 -9.66
C ASN A 86 16.34 7.59 -9.64
N LYS A 87 15.61 7.82 -8.54
CA LYS A 87 14.19 7.46 -8.44
C LYS A 87 13.37 8.16 -9.53
N ASP A 88 13.56 9.46 -9.74
CA ASP A 88 12.83 10.24 -10.76
C ASP A 88 13.08 9.72 -12.17
N ARG A 89 14.35 9.39 -12.49
CA ARG A 89 14.71 8.79 -13.78
C ARG A 89 13.93 7.49 -14.02
N GLU A 90 13.83 6.64 -12.99
CA GLU A 90 13.10 5.38 -13.09
C GLU A 90 11.59 5.59 -13.21
N ILE A 91 11.00 6.51 -12.43
CA ILE A 91 9.56 6.83 -12.55
C ILE A 91 9.23 7.36 -13.96
N ASN A 92 10.06 8.25 -14.51
CA ASN A 92 9.88 8.76 -15.87
C ASN A 92 9.94 7.63 -16.92
N ARG A 93 10.87 6.68 -16.77
CA ARG A 93 10.96 5.50 -17.64
C ARG A 93 9.68 4.66 -17.56
N LEU A 94 9.17 4.42 -16.34
CA LEU A 94 7.94 3.66 -16.12
C LEU A 94 6.72 4.38 -16.70
N ASN A 95 6.59 5.71 -16.57
CA ASN A 95 5.49 6.44 -17.19
C ASN A 95 5.47 6.24 -18.72
N GLY A 96 6.66 6.25 -19.36
CA GLY A 96 6.80 5.93 -20.79
C GLY A 96 6.31 4.51 -21.12
N ILE A 97 6.62 3.52 -20.29
CA ILE A 97 6.12 2.15 -20.45
C ILE A 97 4.59 2.10 -20.34
N TYR A 98 4.00 2.77 -19.35
CA TYR A 98 2.55 2.81 -19.19
C TYR A 98 1.84 3.48 -20.37
N ARG A 99 2.42 4.54 -20.94
CA ARG A 99 1.94 5.14 -22.20
C ARG A 99 1.92 4.11 -23.32
N ASN A 100 3.06 3.45 -23.53
CA ASN A 100 3.22 2.49 -24.61
C ASN A 100 2.28 1.29 -24.45
N LEU A 101 2.02 0.83 -23.23
CA LEU A 101 1.07 -0.26 -22.97
C LEU A 101 -0.35 0.08 -23.45
N LEU A 102 -0.80 1.32 -23.27
CA LEU A 102 -2.12 1.77 -23.72
C LEU A 102 -2.13 1.94 -25.25
N VAL A 103 -1.21 2.74 -25.79
CA VAL A 103 -1.17 3.09 -27.21
C VAL A 103 -0.99 1.84 -28.08
N ASN A 104 -0.06 0.94 -27.73
CA ASN A 104 0.20 -0.28 -28.50
C ASN A 104 -0.96 -1.28 -28.45
N SER A 105 -1.90 -1.11 -27.51
CA SER A 105 -3.12 -1.93 -27.43
C SER A 105 -4.28 -1.32 -28.21
N GLY A 106 -4.08 -0.20 -28.92
CA GLY A 106 -5.11 0.50 -29.68
C GLY A 106 -6.02 1.40 -28.83
N VAL A 107 -5.63 1.71 -27.59
CA VAL A 107 -6.39 2.61 -26.70
C VAL A 107 -6.13 4.06 -27.09
N THR A 108 -7.19 4.86 -27.26
CA THR A 108 -7.08 6.30 -27.43
C THR A 108 -6.81 6.96 -26.07
N LEU A 109 -5.67 7.64 -25.93
CA LEU A 109 -5.30 8.35 -24.71
C LEU A 109 -5.62 9.85 -24.84
N HIS A 110 -6.42 10.37 -23.92
CA HIS A 110 -6.69 11.79 -23.76
C HIS A 110 -5.99 12.33 -22.51
N GLU A 111 -5.07 13.27 -22.69
CA GLU A 111 -4.35 13.89 -21.58
C GLU A 111 -5.13 15.11 -21.09
N GLY A 112 -5.82 14.95 -19.96
CA GLY A 112 -6.69 15.97 -19.40
C GLY A 112 -7.62 15.42 -18.32
N HIS A 113 -8.21 16.34 -17.56
CA HIS A 113 -9.21 16.01 -16.54
C HIS A 113 -10.55 15.72 -17.20
N ALA A 114 -11.06 14.51 -16.99
CA ALA A 114 -12.36 14.10 -17.48
C ALA A 114 -13.49 14.53 -16.53
N LYS A 115 -14.59 14.97 -17.12
CA LYS A 115 -15.85 15.27 -16.43
C LYS A 115 -16.99 14.49 -17.04
N LEU A 116 -17.84 13.90 -16.20
CA LEU A 116 -19.11 13.32 -16.60
C LEU A 116 -20.09 14.46 -16.87
N ILE A 117 -20.60 14.53 -18.10
CA ILE A 117 -21.61 15.52 -18.51
C ILE A 117 -23.01 14.95 -18.38
N ASP A 118 -23.14 13.64 -18.60
CA ASP A 118 -24.35 12.85 -18.40
C ASP A 118 -23.94 11.36 -18.23
N PRO A 119 -24.88 10.39 -18.07
CA PRO A 119 -24.55 8.97 -17.90
C PRO A 119 -23.70 8.32 -19.00
N HIS A 120 -23.61 8.93 -20.18
CA HIS A 120 -22.92 8.37 -21.35
C HIS A 120 -21.94 9.32 -22.03
N GLN A 121 -21.76 10.54 -21.54
CA GLN A 121 -20.83 11.52 -22.12
C GLN A 121 -19.74 11.97 -21.15
N VAL A 122 -18.51 11.96 -21.65
CA VAL A 122 -17.31 12.44 -20.97
C VAL A 122 -16.75 13.63 -21.72
N GLU A 123 -16.45 14.72 -21.01
CA GLU A 123 -15.75 15.88 -21.54
C GLU A 123 -14.30 15.89 -21.07
N VAL A 124 -13.36 16.10 -22.00
CA VAL A 124 -11.94 16.34 -21.71
C VAL A 124 -11.48 17.53 -22.54
N ASN A 125 -10.90 18.54 -21.89
CA ASN A 125 -10.40 19.75 -22.53
C ASN A 125 -11.45 20.45 -23.44
N GLY A 126 -12.72 20.43 -23.04
CA GLY A 126 -13.84 21.02 -23.80
C GLY A 126 -14.38 20.15 -24.95
N GLN A 127 -13.74 19.02 -25.26
CA GLN A 127 -14.24 18.07 -26.25
C GLN A 127 -15.06 16.97 -25.58
N ARG A 128 -16.23 16.67 -26.14
CA ARG A 128 -17.15 15.64 -25.64
C ARG A 128 -17.03 14.34 -26.42
N TYR A 129 -17.13 13.23 -25.71
CA TYR A 129 -17.08 11.88 -26.23
C TYR A 129 -18.19 11.05 -25.61
N SER A 130 -18.92 10.31 -26.44
CA SER A 130 -19.96 9.39 -26.01
C SER A 130 -19.42 7.97 -25.83
N ALA A 131 -19.88 7.26 -24.79
CA ALA A 131 -19.45 5.90 -24.50
C ALA A 131 -20.59 5.01 -24.02
N LYS A 132 -20.58 3.75 -24.45
CA LYS A 132 -21.56 2.76 -23.99
C LYS A 132 -21.39 2.46 -22.50
N HIS A 133 -20.14 2.28 -22.07
CA HIS A 133 -19.76 2.09 -20.67
C HIS A 133 -18.70 3.11 -20.26
N ILE A 134 -18.79 3.62 -19.03
CA ILE A 134 -17.78 4.48 -18.43
C ILE A 134 -17.24 3.79 -17.18
N LEU A 135 -15.92 3.67 -17.06
CA LEU A 135 -15.26 3.12 -15.88
C LEU A 135 -14.53 4.22 -15.12
N ILE A 136 -14.93 4.47 -13.89
CA ILE A 136 -14.26 5.38 -12.97
C ILE A 136 -13.16 4.59 -12.22
N ALA A 137 -11.91 4.95 -12.46
CA ALA A 137 -10.72 4.38 -11.83
C ALA A 137 -9.77 5.49 -11.34
N THR A 138 -10.35 6.57 -10.80
CA THR A 138 -9.64 7.80 -10.39
C THR A 138 -8.80 7.65 -9.13
N GLY A 139 -8.94 6.54 -8.41
CA GLY A 139 -8.15 6.24 -7.21
C GLY A 139 -8.55 7.08 -6.00
N GLY A 140 -7.57 7.39 -5.15
CA GLY A 140 -7.76 8.19 -3.94
C GLY A 140 -6.67 9.24 -3.73
N TRP A 141 -6.88 10.13 -2.77
CA TRP A 141 -6.03 11.27 -2.43
C TRP A 141 -5.71 11.33 -0.94
N PRO A 142 -4.48 11.66 -0.50
CA PRO A 142 -4.15 11.84 0.92
C PRO A 142 -5.03 12.90 1.59
N GLN A 143 -5.36 12.69 2.87
CA GLN A 143 -6.10 13.67 3.65
C GLN A 143 -5.25 14.19 4.80
N ILE A 144 -5.17 15.52 4.92
CA ILE A 144 -4.62 16.21 6.08
C ILE A 144 -5.82 16.75 6.88
N PRO A 145 -5.92 16.48 8.20
CA PRO A 145 -6.98 17.01 9.05
C PRO A 145 -7.05 18.53 9.03
N ASP A 146 -8.24 19.05 9.32
CA ASP A 146 -8.44 20.49 9.41
C ASP A 146 -8.00 21.01 10.79
N ILE A 147 -6.73 21.37 10.88
CA ILE A 147 -6.10 21.98 12.07
C ILE A 147 -5.40 23.27 11.67
N PRO A 148 -5.25 24.25 12.59
CA PRO A 148 -4.43 25.43 12.34
C PRO A 148 -3.00 25.05 11.94
N GLY A 149 -2.52 25.62 10.83
CA GLY A 149 -1.18 25.35 10.29
C GLY A 149 -1.05 24.09 9.44
N ARG A 150 -2.18 23.43 9.07
CA ARG A 150 -2.19 22.25 8.19
C ARG A 150 -1.44 22.45 6.86
N GLU A 151 -1.36 23.68 6.37
CA GLU A 151 -0.63 24.07 5.15
C GLU A 151 0.89 23.95 5.27
N HIS A 152 1.41 23.81 6.49
CA HIS A 152 2.82 23.53 6.75
C HIS A 152 3.16 22.03 6.77
N ALA A 153 2.13 21.17 6.82
CA ALA A 153 2.31 19.72 6.73
C ALA A 153 2.35 19.25 5.28
N ILE A 154 3.00 18.10 5.08
CA ILE A 154 3.04 17.41 3.80
C ILE A 154 2.36 16.05 3.88
N SER A 155 2.05 15.45 2.74
CA SER A 155 1.56 14.07 2.65
C SER A 155 2.55 13.16 1.92
N SER A 156 2.15 11.90 1.71
CA SER A 156 2.88 10.96 0.84
C SER A 156 3.10 11.49 -0.56
N ASN A 157 2.23 12.36 -1.08
CA ASN A 157 2.39 12.90 -2.43
C ASN A 157 3.61 13.82 -2.55
N GLU A 158 3.88 14.63 -1.53
CA GLU A 158 4.98 15.59 -1.53
C GLU A 158 6.29 14.97 -1.04
N ALA A 159 6.24 13.98 -0.14
CA ALA A 159 7.43 13.36 0.47
C ALA A 159 8.40 12.77 -0.56
N PHE A 160 7.91 12.26 -1.70
CA PHE A 160 8.76 11.72 -2.78
C PHE A 160 9.53 12.76 -3.60
N PHE A 161 9.30 14.06 -3.32
CA PHE A 161 9.87 15.20 -4.04
C PHE A 161 10.52 16.21 -3.10
N LEU A 162 10.77 15.85 -1.83
CA LEU A 162 11.56 16.68 -0.93
C LEU A 162 12.94 16.91 -1.55
N LYS A 163 13.39 18.16 -1.56
CA LYS A 163 14.69 18.55 -2.16
C LYS A 163 15.87 18.10 -1.31
N GLU A 164 15.67 18.05 0.00
CA GLU A 164 16.67 17.68 1.00
C GLU A 164 16.01 16.74 2.01
N LEU A 165 16.79 15.86 2.62
CA LEU A 165 16.34 15.05 3.74
C LEU A 165 16.15 15.97 4.97
N PRO A 166 14.94 16.10 5.54
CA PRO A 166 14.74 16.91 6.73
C PRO A 166 15.50 16.32 7.92
N LYS A 167 16.08 17.17 8.78
CA LYS A 167 16.83 16.69 9.94
C LYS A 167 15.91 16.07 11.00
N ARG A 168 14.75 16.68 11.25
CA ARG A 168 13.72 16.20 12.19
C ARG A 168 12.39 15.98 11.47
N VAL A 169 11.86 14.76 11.53
CA VAL A 169 10.60 14.39 10.87
C VAL A 169 9.59 13.89 11.90
N LEU A 170 8.42 14.53 11.93
CA LEU A 170 7.26 14.04 12.68
C LEU A 170 6.28 13.36 11.72
N VAL A 171 6.21 12.03 11.76
CA VAL A 171 5.26 11.22 10.99
C VAL A 171 3.98 11.04 11.80
N VAL A 172 2.84 11.44 11.23
CA VAL A 172 1.53 11.38 11.89
C VAL A 172 0.65 10.33 11.24
N GLY A 173 0.33 9.28 11.97
CA GLY A 173 -0.50 8.18 11.49
C GLY A 173 -0.05 6.83 12.04
N GLY A 174 -0.91 5.82 11.89
CA GLY A 174 -0.62 4.45 12.31
C GLY A 174 -0.96 3.42 11.25
N GLY A 175 -1.20 3.83 10.00
CA GLY A 175 -1.36 2.90 8.87
C GLY A 175 -0.02 2.47 8.30
N TYR A 176 -0.05 1.57 7.31
CA TYR A 176 1.15 1.08 6.63
C TYR A 176 2.01 2.21 6.05
N ILE A 177 1.41 3.25 5.45
CA ILE A 177 2.14 4.41 4.90
C ILE A 177 2.96 5.12 6.00
N ALA A 178 2.36 5.35 7.17
CA ALA A 178 3.03 6.04 8.27
C ALA A 178 4.24 5.26 8.78
N VAL A 179 4.07 3.95 8.99
CA VAL A 179 5.14 3.07 9.49
C VAL A 179 6.26 2.92 8.46
N GLU A 180 5.92 2.76 7.17
CA GLU A 180 6.91 2.67 6.08
C GLU A 180 7.75 3.96 5.98
N PHE A 181 7.10 5.13 5.96
CA PHE A 181 7.82 6.40 5.88
C PHE A 181 8.62 6.73 7.14
N ALA A 182 8.12 6.37 8.32
CA ALA A 182 8.92 6.53 9.54
C ALA A 182 10.20 5.69 9.46
N GLY A 183 10.11 4.44 8.98
CA GLY A 183 11.29 3.60 8.72
C GLY A 183 12.23 4.20 7.67
N ILE A 184 11.70 4.73 6.56
CA ILE A 184 12.50 5.36 5.50
C ILE A 184 13.28 6.58 6.02
N PHE A 185 12.60 7.52 6.67
CA PHE A 185 13.26 8.74 7.17
C PHE A 185 14.32 8.40 8.23
N HIS A 186 13.98 7.51 9.17
CA HIS A 186 14.90 7.05 10.21
C HIS A 186 16.12 6.33 9.63
N GLY A 187 15.91 5.36 8.74
CA GLY A 187 16.98 4.57 8.13
C GLY A 187 17.89 5.37 7.20
N LEU A 188 17.44 6.53 6.71
CA LEU A 188 18.25 7.48 5.95
C LEU A 188 18.93 8.55 6.82
N GLY A 189 18.73 8.50 8.15
CA GLY A 189 19.46 9.32 9.12
C GLY A 189 18.72 10.55 9.66
N ALA A 190 17.41 10.70 9.40
CA ALA A 190 16.62 11.76 10.02
C ALA A 190 16.20 11.39 11.45
N ASP A 191 16.22 12.34 12.38
CA ASP A 191 15.62 12.21 13.70
C ASP A 191 14.09 12.11 13.54
N THR A 192 13.58 10.88 13.64
CA THR A 192 12.21 10.55 13.23
C THR A 192 11.36 10.12 14.42
N GLN A 193 10.19 10.74 14.54
CA GLN A 193 9.17 10.36 15.50
C GLN A 193 7.87 10.00 14.80
N LEU A 194 7.26 8.87 15.16
CA LEU A 194 5.94 8.46 14.72
C LEU A 194 4.93 8.74 15.83
N LEU A 195 3.96 9.59 15.51
CA LEU A 195 2.84 9.98 16.35
C LEU A 195 1.57 9.27 15.91
N TYR A 196 0.90 8.55 16.82
CA TYR A 196 -0.37 7.89 16.56
C TYR A 196 -1.38 8.15 17.67
N ARG A 197 -2.60 8.51 17.26
CA ARG A 197 -3.70 8.87 18.16
C ARG A 197 -4.27 7.74 19.01
N GLY A 198 -3.96 6.48 18.68
CA GLY A 198 -4.45 5.30 19.40
C GLY A 198 -3.34 4.59 20.15
N GLU A 199 -3.69 3.48 20.79
CA GLU A 199 -2.79 2.74 21.68
C GLU A 199 -1.65 2.02 20.96
N LEU A 200 -1.88 1.55 19.72
CA LEU A 200 -0.89 0.84 18.91
C LEU A 200 -1.20 0.96 17.41
N PHE A 201 -0.17 1.20 16.59
CA PHE A 201 -0.31 1.33 15.13
C PHE A 201 -0.78 0.03 14.45
N LEU A 202 -0.95 0.06 13.11
CA LEU A 202 -1.34 -1.04 12.23
C LEU A 202 -2.61 -1.76 12.70
N ARG A 203 -3.64 -0.99 13.06
CA ARG A 203 -4.95 -1.54 13.42
C ARG A 203 -5.47 -2.48 12.32
N GLY A 204 -5.93 -3.66 12.71
CA GLY A 204 -6.40 -4.71 11.80
C GLY A 204 -5.35 -5.76 11.43
N PHE A 205 -4.07 -5.54 11.79
CA PHE A 205 -3.05 -6.59 11.76
C PHE A 205 -3.08 -7.39 13.07
N ASP A 206 -2.51 -8.59 13.03
CA ASP A 206 -2.41 -9.49 14.18
C ASP A 206 -1.70 -8.82 15.38
N GLY A 207 -2.21 -9.04 16.59
CA GLY A 207 -1.68 -8.42 17.79
C GLY A 207 -0.20 -8.72 18.06
N ALA A 208 0.27 -9.94 17.77
CA ALA A 208 1.67 -10.33 17.99
C ALA A 208 2.60 -9.62 16.98
N VAL A 209 2.17 -9.51 15.72
CA VAL A 209 2.88 -8.77 14.66
C VAL A 209 3.07 -7.31 15.04
N ARG A 210 2.00 -6.66 15.52
CA ARG A 210 2.02 -5.23 15.86
C ARG A 210 2.96 -4.95 17.04
N LYS A 211 2.87 -5.77 18.10
CA LYS A 211 3.73 -5.65 19.30
C LYS A 211 5.19 -5.93 18.97
N HIS A 212 5.46 -6.99 18.21
CA HIS A 212 6.83 -7.33 17.82
C HIS A 212 7.46 -6.22 16.98
N LEU A 213 6.72 -5.66 16.00
CA LEU A 213 7.25 -4.53 15.22
C LEU A 213 7.50 -3.30 16.10
N GLN A 214 6.61 -2.98 17.05
CA GLN A 214 6.82 -1.86 17.97
C GLN A 214 8.12 -2.03 18.77
N GLU A 215 8.37 -3.23 19.30
CA GLU A 215 9.58 -3.57 20.04
C GLU A 215 10.83 -3.40 19.17
N GLU A 216 10.84 -3.94 17.95
CA GLU A 216 12.00 -3.82 17.04
C GLU A 216 12.25 -2.38 16.58
N LEU A 217 11.20 -1.61 16.27
CA LEU A 217 11.35 -0.18 15.92
C LEU A 217 11.90 0.65 17.10
N THR A 218 11.49 0.34 18.33
CA THR A 218 11.99 1.02 19.53
C THR A 218 13.46 0.67 19.79
N LYS A 219 13.85 -0.60 19.62
CA LYS A 219 15.26 -1.04 19.74
C LYS A 219 16.16 -0.34 18.72
N ARG A 220 15.63 -0.02 17.54
CA ARG A 220 16.31 0.73 16.47
C ARG A 220 16.35 2.25 16.72
N GLY A 221 15.79 2.73 17.83
CA GLY A 221 15.83 4.14 18.22
C GLY A 221 14.77 5.02 17.54
N LEU A 222 13.80 4.44 16.83
CA LEU A 222 12.72 5.21 16.23
C LEU A 222 11.74 5.66 17.33
N GLY A 223 11.51 6.97 17.45
CA GLY A 223 10.63 7.52 18.49
C GLY A 223 9.17 7.17 18.24
N LEU A 224 8.54 6.38 19.12
CA LEU A 224 7.13 6.02 19.02
C LEU A 224 6.30 6.74 20.08
N GLN A 225 5.26 7.46 19.66
CA GLN A 225 4.34 8.17 20.55
C GLN A 225 2.89 7.75 20.28
N PHE A 226 2.28 7.09 21.25
CA PHE A 226 0.90 6.61 21.19
C PHE A 226 -0.05 7.50 22.00
N ASN A 227 -1.35 7.38 21.72
CA ASN A 227 -2.41 8.17 22.36
C ASN A 227 -2.17 9.69 22.28
N ALA A 228 -1.56 10.14 21.18
CA ALA A 228 -1.18 11.53 20.99
C ALA A 228 -1.57 12.03 19.59
N ASP A 229 -1.96 13.28 19.50
CA ASP A 229 -2.48 13.90 18.28
C ASP A 229 -2.15 15.39 18.27
N ILE A 230 -2.04 15.96 17.08
CA ILE A 230 -1.66 17.36 16.88
C ILE A 230 -2.89 18.26 17.08
N GLU A 231 -2.69 19.37 17.77
CA GLU A 231 -3.65 20.47 17.87
C GLU A 231 -3.39 21.55 16.82
N ARG A 232 -2.12 21.95 16.64
CA ARG A 232 -1.70 23.06 15.77
C ARG A 232 -0.24 22.90 15.32
N ILE A 233 0.09 23.46 14.17
CA ILE A 233 1.46 23.58 13.64
C ILE A 233 1.78 25.06 13.41
N ASP A 234 2.85 25.56 14.02
CA ASP A 234 3.29 26.95 13.90
C ASP A 234 4.66 27.02 13.21
N LYS A 235 4.74 27.69 12.04
CA LYS A 235 6.02 27.93 11.36
C LYS A 235 6.81 29.04 12.07
N GLN A 236 8.02 28.72 12.49
CA GLN A 236 8.92 29.61 13.22
C GLN A 236 9.72 30.51 12.27
N ALA A 237 10.34 31.56 12.84
CA ALA A 237 11.11 32.55 12.08
C ALA A 237 12.35 31.95 11.38
N ASP A 238 12.93 30.89 11.92
CA ASP A 238 14.06 30.15 11.34
C ASP A 238 13.63 29.12 10.27
N GLY A 239 12.32 29.01 10.02
CA GLY A 239 11.73 28.07 9.06
C GLY A 239 11.37 26.70 9.64
N SER A 240 11.75 26.40 10.89
CA SER A 240 11.33 25.18 11.58
C SER A 240 9.84 25.20 11.95
N LEU A 241 9.30 24.05 12.34
CA LEU A 241 7.91 23.86 12.73
C LEU A 241 7.84 23.56 14.22
N GLU A 242 7.07 24.34 14.97
CA GLU A 242 6.64 23.99 16.33
C GLU A 242 5.27 23.30 16.24
N VAL A 243 5.20 22.07 16.73
CA VAL A 243 3.98 21.26 16.74
C VAL A 243 3.44 21.21 18.16
N THR A 244 2.25 21.77 18.38
CA THR A 244 1.54 21.66 19.66
C THR A 244 0.64 20.43 19.63
N LEU A 245 0.83 19.51 20.57
CA LEU A 245 -0.02 18.34 20.76
C LEU A 245 -1.23 18.69 21.64
N LYS A 246 -2.31 17.92 21.53
CA LYS A 246 -3.54 18.12 22.33
C LYS A 246 -3.35 17.96 23.84
N ASP A 247 -2.25 17.34 24.27
CA ASP A 247 -1.88 17.22 25.69
C ASP A 247 -0.99 18.37 26.18
N GLY A 248 -0.76 19.39 25.34
CA GLY A 248 0.02 20.58 25.66
C GLY A 248 1.52 20.45 25.42
N ARG A 249 2.04 19.26 25.08
CA ARG A 249 3.45 19.11 24.71
C ARG A 249 3.75 19.83 23.40
N LYS A 250 4.97 20.35 23.29
CA LYS A 250 5.49 21.00 22.09
C LYS A 250 6.66 20.21 21.53
N LEU A 251 6.63 19.93 20.23
CA LEU A 251 7.68 19.23 19.51
C LEU A 251 8.23 20.14 18.42
N ALA A 252 9.54 20.11 18.19
CA ALA A 252 10.17 20.82 17.08
C ALA A 252 10.44 19.85 15.93
N ALA A 253 10.08 20.23 14.71
CA ALA A 253 10.27 19.44 13.51
C ALA A 253 10.71 20.32 12.34
N ASP A 254 11.37 19.73 11.35
CA ASP A 254 11.65 20.38 10.06
C ASP A 254 10.63 19.93 8.99
N CYS A 255 9.94 18.81 9.24
CA CYS A 255 8.90 18.27 8.40
C CYS A 255 7.82 17.59 9.25
N VAL A 256 6.54 17.92 8.99
CA VAL A 256 5.38 17.19 9.53
C VAL A 256 4.72 16.41 8.39
N PHE A 257 4.80 15.09 8.46
CA PHE A 257 4.31 14.18 7.43
C PHE A 257 3.01 13.50 7.86
N TYR A 258 1.90 13.85 7.23
CA TYR A 258 0.59 13.26 7.50
C TYR A 258 0.30 12.03 6.63
N ALA A 259 0.03 10.91 7.29
CA ALA A 259 -0.39 9.64 6.69
C ALA A 259 -1.57 9.02 7.46
N THR A 260 -2.62 9.81 7.66
CA THR A 260 -3.80 9.44 8.48
C THR A 260 -4.97 8.86 7.70
N GLY A 261 -4.90 8.82 6.37
CA GLY A 261 -5.91 8.21 5.52
C GLY A 261 -5.92 8.78 4.10
N ARG A 262 -6.77 8.20 3.26
CA ARG A 262 -7.03 8.65 1.88
C ARG A 262 -8.53 8.72 1.63
N ARG A 263 -8.95 9.74 0.88
CA ARG A 263 -10.33 9.90 0.38
C ARG A 263 -10.42 9.50 -1.08
N PRO A 264 -11.59 9.10 -1.61
CA PRO A 264 -11.76 8.84 -3.04
C PRO A 264 -11.56 10.13 -3.85
N MET A 265 -10.95 10.01 -5.04
CA MET A 265 -10.69 11.15 -5.92
C MET A 265 -11.90 11.42 -6.81
N LEU A 266 -12.82 12.24 -6.31
CA LEU A 266 -14.09 12.59 -6.97
C LEU A 266 -14.15 14.06 -7.39
N ASP A 267 -13.10 14.83 -7.10
CA ASP A 267 -13.09 16.27 -7.30
C ASP A 267 -13.35 16.64 -8.76
N ASN A 268 -14.36 17.47 -9.00
CA ASN A 268 -14.71 17.97 -10.33
C ASN A 268 -14.93 16.83 -11.35
N LEU A 269 -15.42 15.67 -10.90
CA LEU A 269 -15.68 14.50 -11.76
C LEU A 269 -17.04 14.58 -12.47
N GLY A 270 -17.97 15.43 -12.00
CA GLY A 270 -19.30 15.59 -12.58
C GLY A 270 -20.31 14.54 -12.13
N LEU A 271 -20.13 13.94 -10.95
CA LEU A 271 -21.06 12.92 -10.43
C LEU A 271 -22.48 13.45 -10.25
N GLU A 272 -22.62 14.75 -9.95
CA GLU A 272 -23.89 15.46 -9.85
C GLU A 272 -24.76 15.40 -11.12
N ASN A 273 -24.16 15.09 -12.27
CA ASN A 273 -24.85 14.94 -13.56
C ASN A 273 -25.31 13.49 -13.82
N THR A 274 -25.20 12.61 -12.83
CA THR A 274 -25.43 11.16 -12.98
C THR A 274 -26.23 10.58 -11.81
N GLY A 275 -26.74 9.36 -11.96
CA GLY A 275 -27.39 8.63 -10.87
C GLY A 275 -26.43 7.98 -9.85
N VAL A 276 -25.11 8.21 -9.92
CA VAL A 276 -24.11 7.54 -9.07
C VAL A 276 -24.28 7.94 -7.59
N LYS A 277 -24.38 6.93 -6.72
CA LYS A 277 -24.48 7.09 -5.27
C LYS A 277 -23.13 6.86 -4.59
N LEU A 278 -22.93 7.56 -3.46
CA LEU A 278 -21.79 7.37 -2.58
C LEU A 278 -22.24 6.67 -1.29
N ASP A 279 -21.37 5.84 -0.72
CA ASP A 279 -21.55 5.28 0.61
C ASP A 279 -21.38 6.37 1.70
N LYS A 280 -21.68 6.02 2.95
CA LYS A 280 -21.55 6.94 4.10
C LYS A 280 -20.13 7.44 4.35
N ARG A 281 -19.12 6.80 3.76
CA ARG A 281 -17.70 7.16 3.87
C ARG A 281 -17.24 8.00 2.65
N GLY A 282 -18.12 8.24 1.68
CA GLY A 282 -17.88 9.05 0.49
C GLY A 282 -17.33 8.28 -0.72
N PHE A 283 -17.25 6.95 -0.68
CA PHE A 283 -16.79 6.12 -1.80
C PHE A 283 -17.94 5.79 -2.76
N ILE A 284 -17.63 5.53 -4.04
CA ILE A 284 -18.67 5.14 -5.00
C ILE A 284 -19.24 3.78 -4.60
N GLU A 285 -20.55 3.72 -4.42
CA GLU A 285 -21.26 2.46 -4.14
C GLU A 285 -21.35 1.63 -5.43
N VAL A 286 -20.94 0.37 -5.34
CA VAL A 286 -20.99 -0.58 -6.47
C VAL A 286 -21.44 -1.96 -6.02
N ASP A 287 -22.08 -2.68 -6.93
CA ASP A 287 -22.44 -4.08 -6.75
C ASP A 287 -21.24 -5.04 -6.88
N GLU A 288 -21.49 -6.35 -6.82
CA GLU A 288 -20.46 -7.39 -6.98
C GLU A 288 -19.79 -7.40 -8.36
N GLN A 289 -20.43 -6.77 -9.36
CA GLN A 289 -19.97 -6.66 -10.74
C GLN A 289 -19.36 -5.28 -11.07
N TYR A 290 -19.10 -4.47 -10.04
CA TYR A 290 -18.53 -3.13 -10.13
C TYR A 290 -19.43 -2.08 -10.80
N GLN A 291 -20.71 -2.38 -10.97
CA GLN A 291 -21.67 -1.45 -11.52
C GLN A 291 -22.17 -0.50 -10.42
N SER A 292 -22.23 0.79 -10.72
CA SER A 292 -22.80 1.79 -9.82
C SER A 292 -24.34 1.79 -9.90
N SER A 293 -24.98 2.71 -9.16
CA SER A 293 -26.42 2.97 -9.30
C SER A 293 -26.82 3.59 -10.65
N GLU A 294 -25.86 4.05 -11.45
CA GLU A 294 -26.06 4.43 -12.86
C GLU A 294 -25.58 3.26 -13.76
N PRO A 295 -26.46 2.56 -14.50
CA PRO A 295 -26.09 1.31 -15.20
C PRO A 295 -24.96 1.42 -16.21
N SER A 296 -24.75 2.59 -16.80
CA SER A 296 -23.67 2.84 -17.75
C SER A 296 -22.30 3.09 -17.08
N ILE A 297 -22.29 3.36 -15.78
CA ILE A 297 -21.10 3.75 -15.02
C ILE A 297 -20.69 2.63 -14.05
N LEU A 298 -19.42 2.24 -14.17
CA LEU A 298 -18.74 1.29 -13.30
C LEU A 298 -17.65 2.01 -12.49
N ALA A 299 -17.23 1.42 -11.37
CA ALA A 299 -16.10 1.92 -10.61
C ALA A 299 -15.26 0.81 -9.97
N ILE A 300 -13.92 0.99 -9.95
CA ILE A 300 -12.96 0.03 -9.38
C ILE A 300 -11.80 0.72 -8.64
N GLY A 301 -11.06 -0.04 -7.85
CA GLY A 301 -9.88 0.41 -7.13
C GLY A 301 -10.22 1.26 -5.91
N ASP A 302 -9.32 2.16 -5.53
CA ASP A 302 -9.45 2.89 -4.26
C ASP A 302 -10.74 3.73 -4.17
N VAL A 303 -11.34 4.12 -5.29
CA VAL A 303 -12.53 4.97 -5.37
C VAL A 303 -13.80 4.30 -4.83
N ILE A 304 -13.82 2.96 -4.72
CA ILE A 304 -14.95 2.18 -4.18
C ILE A 304 -14.75 1.73 -2.72
N GLY A 305 -13.63 2.06 -2.09
CA GLY A 305 -13.44 1.88 -0.64
C GLY A 305 -13.47 0.42 -0.15
N ARG A 306 -13.14 -0.54 -1.04
CA ARG A 306 -12.87 -1.96 -0.70
C ARG A 306 -11.41 -2.11 -0.24
N VAL A 307 -10.63 -3.00 -0.87
CA VAL A 307 -9.21 -3.24 -0.52
C VAL A 307 -8.31 -2.36 -1.39
N GLN A 308 -7.65 -1.38 -0.78
CA GLN A 308 -6.84 -0.36 -1.46
C GLN A 308 -5.42 -0.85 -1.76
N LEU A 309 -5.31 -1.84 -2.64
CA LEU A 309 -4.04 -2.45 -3.07
C LEU A 309 -3.96 -2.52 -4.60
N THR A 310 -2.78 -2.24 -5.15
CA THR A 310 -2.56 -2.30 -6.60
C THR A 310 -2.96 -3.64 -7.24
N PRO A 311 -2.53 -4.81 -6.71
CA PRO A 311 -2.94 -6.10 -7.29
C PRO A 311 -4.46 -6.33 -7.28
N VAL A 312 -5.16 -5.78 -6.28
CA VAL A 312 -6.62 -5.82 -6.22
C VAL A 312 -7.23 -5.00 -7.35
N ALA A 313 -6.82 -3.74 -7.52
CA ALA A 313 -7.30 -2.91 -8.62
C ALA A 313 -7.00 -3.53 -10.01
N LEU A 314 -5.86 -4.22 -10.15
CA LEU A 314 -5.55 -4.99 -11.37
C LEU A 314 -6.52 -6.17 -11.58
N ALA A 315 -6.87 -6.91 -10.52
CA ALA A 315 -7.83 -8.01 -10.60
C ALA A 315 -9.24 -7.50 -10.93
N GLU A 316 -9.68 -6.41 -10.30
CA GLU A 316 -10.96 -5.74 -10.56
C GLU A 316 -11.05 -5.24 -12.01
N GLY A 317 -10.01 -4.55 -12.49
CA GLY A 317 -9.96 -4.09 -13.89
C GLY A 317 -10.01 -5.23 -14.91
N MET A 318 -9.34 -6.35 -14.61
CA MET A 318 -9.43 -7.56 -15.44
C MET A 318 -10.83 -8.19 -15.41
N ALA A 319 -11.47 -8.22 -14.24
CA ALA A 319 -12.82 -8.75 -14.09
C ALA A 319 -13.84 -7.92 -14.89
N VAL A 320 -13.76 -6.59 -14.82
CA VAL A 320 -14.59 -5.68 -15.64
C VAL A 320 -14.37 -5.89 -17.14
N ALA A 321 -13.10 -5.91 -17.59
CA ALA A 321 -12.79 -6.10 -19.01
C ALA A 321 -13.34 -7.43 -19.55
N ARG A 322 -13.18 -8.52 -18.80
CA ARG A 322 -13.73 -9.83 -19.16
C ARG A 322 -15.26 -9.83 -19.14
N ARG A 323 -15.89 -9.28 -18.11
CA ARG A 323 -17.36 -9.22 -18.01
C ARG A 323 -17.97 -8.54 -19.23
N LEU A 324 -17.41 -7.41 -19.64
CA LEU A 324 -17.98 -6.59 -20.71
C LEU A 324 -17.63 -7.11 -22.12
N PHE A 325 -16.41 -7.61 -22.33
CA PHE A 325 -15.88 -7.85 -23.68
C PHE A 325 -15.37 -9.27 -23.92
N LYS A 326 -15.35 -10.12 -22.90
CA LYS A 326 -14.96 -11.54 -23.01
C LYS A 326 -15.65 -12.42 -21.96
N PRO A 327 -17.00 -12.45 -21.95
CA PRO A 327 -17.79 -12.96 -20.82
C PRO A 327 -17.56 -14.44 -20.53
N GLU A 328 -17.18 -15.24 -21.54
CA GLU A 328 -16.83 -16.65 -21.36
C GLU A 328 -15.58 -16.87 -20.48
N GLN A 329 -14.75 -15.84 -20.31
CA GLN A 329 -13.57 -15.85 -19.43
C GLN A 329 -13.80 -15.14 -18.09
N TYR A 330 -14.99 -14.60 -17.84
CA TYR A 330 -15.27 -13.86 -16.61
C TYR A 330 -15.10 -14.74 -15.37
N ARG A 331 -14.44 -14.19 -14.36
CA ARG A 331 -14.32 -14.76 -13.02
C ARG A 331 -14.47 -13.60 -12.02
N PRO A 332 -15.28 -13.75 -10.96
CA PRO A 332 -15.37 -12.75 -9.92
C PRO A 332 -14.01 -12.62 -9.20
N VAL A 333 -13.72 -11.43 -8.68
CA VAL A 333 -12.54 -11.23 -7.85
C VAL A 333 -12.82 -11.84 -6.48
N ASP A 334 -11.92 -12.72 -6.05
CA ASP A 334 -11.94 -13.28 -4.72
C ASP A 334 -11.08 -12.41 -3.79
N TYR A 335 -11.72 -11.77 -2.83
CA TYR A 335 -11.08 -10.89 -1.85
C TYR A 335 -10.55 -11.64 -0.60
N GLN A 336 -10.72 -12.96 -0.54
CA GLN A 336 -10.16 -13.79 0.52
C GLN A 336 -8.68 -14.09 0.25
N MET A 337 -7.91 -14.22 1.33
CA MET A 337 -6.50 -14.60 1.29
C MET A 337 -5.63 -13.67 0.42
N ILE A 338 -5.91 -12.36 0.42
CA ILE A 338 -5.04 -11.39 -0.26
C ILE A 338 -3.75 -11.23 0.56
N PRO A 339 -2.57 -11.61 0.03
CA PRO A 339 -1.31 -11.33 0.72
C PRO A 339 -1.04 -9.82 0.73
N THR A 340 -0.52 -9.35 1.85
CA THR A 340 -0.16 -7.95 2.06
C THR A 340 1.23 -7.86 2.69
N ALA A 341 2.03 -6.92 2.21
CA ALA A 341 3.31 -6.58 2.81
C ALA A 341 3.29 -5.13 3.29
N VAL A 342 3.91 -4.88 4.45
CA VAL A 342 4.23 -3.53 4.94
C VAL A 342 5.75 -3.46 4.98
N PHE A 343 6.32 -2.54 4.22
CA PHE A 343 7.76 -2.42 4.07
C PHE A 343 8.34 -1.50 5.14
N SER A 344 7.97 -1.77 6.40
CA SER A 344 8.65 -1.26 7.58
C SER A 344 10.05 -1.86 7.69
N LEU A 345 10.87 -1.34 8.61
CA LEU A 345 12.22 -1.85 8.87
C LEU A 345 12.26 -2.40 10.31
N PRO A 346 12.00 -3.70 10.57
CA PRO A 346 11.88 -4.83 9.62
C PRO A 346 10.52 -4.96 8.92
N ASN A 347 10.47 -5.70 7.80
CA ASN A 347 9.28 -5.86 6.96
C ASN A 347 8.19 -6.71 7.62
N ILE A 348 6.93 -6.53 7.22
CA ILE A 348 5.81 -7.40 7.54
C ILE A 348 5.33 -8.10 6.27
N GLY A 349 5.00 -9.38 6.37
CA GLY A 349 4.26 -10.15 5.39
C GLY A 349 3.09 -10.86 6.06
N THR A 350 1.88 -10.73 5.51
CA THR A 350 0.68 -11.35 6.08
C THR A 350 -0.27 -11.87 5.00
N VAL A 351 -0.94 -12.98 5.27
CA VAL A 351 -2.05 -13.52 4.47
C VAL A 351 -3.04 -14.23 5.38
N GLY A 352 -4.34 -14.11 5.08
CA GLY A 352 -5.41 -14.75 5.84
C GLY A 352 -5.82 -14.00 7.09
N LEU A 353 -6.48 -14.72 8.01
CA LEU A 353 -7.07 -14.16 9.23
C LEU A 353 -6.00 -13.93 10.29
N THR A 354 -6.12 -12.82 11.03
CA THR A 354 -5.41 -12.70 12.31
C THR A 354 -5.97 -13.68 13.34
N GLU A 355 -5.25 -13.89 14.44
CA GLU A 355 -5.79 -14.67 15.55
C GLU A 355 -7.12 -14.11 16.06
N GLU A 356 -7.21 -12.79 16.23
CA GLU A 356 -8.42 -12.13 16.72
C GLU A 356 -9.60 -12.31 15.76
N GLN A 357 -9.36 -12.15 14.45
CA GLN A 357 -10.38 -12.35 13.42
C GLN A 357 -10.85 -13.81 13.34
N ALA A 358 -9.93 -14.77 13.46
CA ALA A 358 -10.28 -16.18 13.46
C ALA A 358 -11.15 -16.54 14.68
N ARG A 359 -10.81 -16.04 15.87
CA ARG A 359 -11.64 -16.22 17.07
C ARG A 359 -13.00 -15.54 16.95
N GLU A 360 -13.06 -14.32 16.43
CA GLU A 360 -14.32 -13.59 16.20
C GLU A 360 -15.24 -14.33 15.20
N ALA A 361 -14.65 -14.98 14.19
CA ALA A 361 -15.37 -15.84 13.26
C ALA A 361 -15.80 -17.19 13.84
N GLY A 362 -15.50 -17.47 15.11
CA GLY A 362 -15.93 -18.68 15.84
C GLY A 362 -15.01 -19.88 15.69
N HIS A 363 -13.82 -19.71 15.11
CA HIS A 363 -12.83 -20.80 15.02
C HIS A 363 -12.24 -21.12 16.40
N LYS A 364 -12.05 -22.41 16.67
CA LYS A 364 -11.16 -22.84 17.74
C LYS A 364 -9.75 -22.81 17.18
N VAL A 365 -8.92 -21.88 17.65
CA VAL A 365 -7.60 -21.67 17.05
C VAL A 365 -6.48 -22.36 17.85
N GLN A 366 -5.54 -22.97 17.13
CA GLN A 366 -4.21 -23.30 17.60
C GLN A 366 -3.22 -22.32 16.97
N ILE A 367 -2.38 -21.74 17.81
CA ILE A 367 -1.38 -20.76 17.39
C ILE A 367 -0.02 -21.40 17.43
N PHE A 368 0.71 -21.32 16.33
CA PHE A 368 2.12 -21.72 16.27
C PHE A 368 2.95 -20.47 16.04
N GLU A 369 4.00 -20.28 16.84
CA GLU A 369 4.83 -19.09 16.79
C GLU A 369 6.31 -19.46 16.91
N SER A 370 7.17 -18.82 16.12
CA SER A 370 8.63 -18.89 16.25
C SER A 370 9.18 -17.47 16.35
N ARG A 371 10.11 -17.27 17.29
CA ARG A 371 10.89 -16.03 17.44
C ARG A 371 12.37 -16.36 17.50
N PHE A 372 13.11 -15.87 16.52
CA PHE A 372 14.53 -16.21 16.38
C PHE A 372 15.32 -15.01 15.85
N ARG A 373 16.64 -15.04 16.08
CA ARG A 373 17.57 -14.08 15.48
C ARG A 373 17.96 -14.62 14.10
N PRO A 374 17.73 -13.89 12.99
CA PRO A 374 18.14 -14.33 11.67
C PRO A 374 19.63 -14.67 11.62
N MET A 375 19.98 -15.72 10.88
CA MET A 375 21.37 -16.19 10.79
C MET A 375 22.33 -15.08 10.35
N LYS A 376 21.92 -14.21 9.41
CA LYS A 376 22.71 -13.04 8.95
C LYS A 376 23.16 -12.14 10.10
N LEU A 377 22.36 -12.02 11.16
CA LEU A 377 22.69 -11.14 12.29
C LEU A 377 23.58 -11.82 13.32
N THR A 378 23.83 -13.13 13.25
CA THR A 378 24.56 -13.86 14.31
C THR A 378 26.02 -13.41 14.49
N LEU A 379 26.63 -12.86 13.44
CA LEU A 379 28.00 -12.33 13.47
C LEU A 379 28.06 -10.81 13.70
N THR A 380 26.92 -10.16 13.93
CA THR A 380 26.83 -8.71 14.14
C THR A 380 26.42 -8.42 15.59
N ASP A 381 26.42 -7.15 15.99
CA ASP A 381 25.89 -6.75 17.31
C ASP A 381 24.36 -6.54 17.29
N CYS A 382 23.75 -6.55 16.10
CA CYS A 382 22.32 -6.31 15.92
C CYS A 382 21.47 -7.45 16.53
N GLN A 383 20.68 -7.13 17.55
CA GLN A 383 19.83 -8.10 18.28
C GLN A 383 18.41 -8.22 17.72
N GLU A 384 18.17 -7.73 16.50
CA GLU A 384 16.86 -7.82 15.87
C GLU A 384 16.38 -9.28 15.77
N ARG A 385 15.09 -9.48 16.02
CA ARG A 385 14.44 -10.79 15.91
C ARG A 385 13.36 -10.80 14.84
N THR A 386 13.23 -11.96 14.20
CA THR A 386 12.09 -12.30 13.35
C THR A 386 11.00 -12.95 14.18
N LEU A 387 9.75 -12.63 13.86
CA LEU A 387 8.54 -13.30 14.33
C LEU A 387 7.89 -14.01 13.13
N MET A 388 7.49 -15.26 13.31
CA MET A 388 6.59 -15.97 12.40
C MET A 388 5.45 -16.60 13.19
N LYS A 389 4.25 -16.53 12.64
CA LYS A 389 3.02 -17.01 13.27
C LYS A 389 2.12 -17.72 12.26
N LEU A 390 1.59 -18.87 12.66
CA LEU A 390 0.49 -19.57 11.99
C LEU A 390 -0.75 -19.55 12.87
N VAL A 391 -1.89 -19.22 12.27
CA VAL A 391 -3.22 -19.35 12.87
C VAL A 391 -3.88 -20.57 12.24
N VAL A 392 -4.12 -21.62 13.04
CA VAL A 392 -4.66 -22.91 12.56
C VAL A 392 -6.01 -23.17 13.20
N ASP A 393 -6.98 -23.63 12.42
CA ASP A 393 -8.25 -24.12 12.94
C ASP A 393 -8.08 -25.51 13.55
N ALA A 394 -8.34 -25.64 14.85
CA ALA A 394 -8.13 -26.86 15.62
C ALA A 394 -9.05 -28.01 15.20
N ASP A 395 -10.23 -27.70 14.65
CA ASP A 395 -11.22 -28.71 14.26
C ASP A 395 -10.92 -29.26 12.85
N SER A 396 -10.50 -28.42 11.90
CA SER A 396 -10.27 -28.81 10.50
C SER A 396 -8.80 -28.93 10.08
N ASP A 397 -7.87 -28.56 10.96
CA ASP A 397 -6.43 -28.46 10.71
C ASP A 397 -6.04 -27.43 9.63
N LYS A 398 -6.98 -26.65 9.12
CA LYS A 398 -6.69 -25.64 8.08
C LYS A 398 -5.87 -24.49 8.63
N VAL A 399 -4.86 -24.07 7.88
CA VAL A 399 -4.14 -22.83 8.17
C VAL A 399 -5.00 -21.64 7.72
N LEU A 400 -5.50 -20.87 8.67
CA LEU A 400 -6.37 -19.72 8.46
C LEU A 400 -5.58 -18.43 8.18
N GLY A 401 -4.34 -18.34 8.69
CA GLY A 401 -3.50 -17.17 8.54
C GLY A 401 -2.02 -17.46 8.74
N CYS A 402 -1.19 -16.75 7.99
CA CYS A 402 0.27 -16.73 8.12
C CYS A 402 0.74 -15.29 8.28
N HIS A 403 1.56 -15.04 9.30
CA HIS A 403 2.09 -13.70 9.58
C HIS A 403 3.58 -13.76 9.88
N MET A 404 4.32 -12.76 9.39
CA MET A 404 5.76 -12.63 9.59
C MET A 404 6.15 -11.18 9.80
N VAL A 405 7.05 -10.94 10.75
CA VAL A 405 7.84 -9.70 10.88
C VAL A 405 9.30 -10.07 10.78
N GLY A 406 10.01 -9.59 9.77
CA GLY A 406 11.42 -9.90 9.57
C GLY A 406 11.90 -9.57 8.15
N PRO A 407 13.19 -9.82 7.86
CA PRO A 407 13.73 -9.71 6.50
C PRO A 407 12.92 -10.54 5.50
N ASP A 408 12.76 -10.04 4.27
CA ASP A 408 12.11 -10.75 3.16
C ASP A 408 10.67 -11.24 3.38
N ALA A 409 9.98 -10.77 4.44
CA ALA A 409 8.63 -11.22 4.77
C ALA A 409 7.62 -11.07 3.62
N GLY A 410 7.74 -10.01 2.82
CA GLY A 410 6.92 -9.80 1.62
C GLY A 410 7.18 -10.82 0.50
N GLU A 411 8.41 -11.29 0.34
CA GLU A 411 8.77 -12.31 -0.67
C GLU A 411 8.29 -13.70 -0.22
N ILE A 412 8.48 -14.03 1.06
CA ILE A 412 8.11 -15.33 1.63
C ILE A 412 6.59 -15.52 1.63
N VAL A 413 5.82 -14.50 2.05
CA VAL A 413 4.36 -14.63 2.19
C VAL A 413 3.63 -14.88 0.86
N GLN A 414 4.22 -14.47 -0.27
CA GLN A 414 3.62 -14.68 -1.59
C GLN A 414 3.47 -16.18 -1.93
N GLY A 415 4.43 -17.02 -1.53
CA GLY A 415 4.35 -18.47 -1.68
C GLY A 415 3.31 -19.09 -0.75
N LEU A 416 3.27 -18.65 0.51
CA LEU A 416 2.30 -19.11 1.51
C LEU A 416 0.86 -18.77 1.10
N ALA A 417 0.64 -17.63 0.46
CA ALA A 417 -0.67 -17.25 -0.02
C ALA A 417 -1.24 -18.23 -1.05
N ILE A 418 -0.40 -18.83 -1.89
CA ILE A 418 -0.82 -19.86 -2.85
C ILE A 418 -1.30 -21.10 -2.08
N ALA A 419 -0.53 -21.55 -1.07
CA ALA A 419 -0.88 -22.71 -0.26
C ALA A 419 -2.20 -22.50 0.52
N LEU A 420 -2.37 -21.34 1.15
CA LEU A 420 -3.61 -21.02 1.87
C LEU A 420 -4.81 -20.90 0.92
N LYS A 421 -4.61 -20.34 -0.27
CA LYS A 421 -5.66 -20.30 -1.32
C LYS A 421 -6.08 -21.71 -1.76
N ALA A 422 -5.13 -22.65 -1.76
CA ALA A 422 -5.38 -24.06 -2.04
C ALA A 422 -6.01 -24.82 -0.85
N GLY A 423 -6.13 -24.19 0.32
CA GLY A 423 -6.73 -24.77 1.52
C GLY A 423 -5.78 -25.63 2.34
N ALA A 424 -4.47 -25.32 2.31
CA ALA A 424 -3.45 -26.05 3.05
C ALA A 424 -3.76 -26.20 4.54
N THR A 425 -3.44 -27.39 5.05
CA THR A 425 -3.56 -27.79 6.44
C THR A 425 -2.22 -27.66 7.17
N LYS A 426 -2.23 -27.67 8.50
CA LYS A 426 -1.00 -27.68 9.29
C LYS A 426 -0.20 -28.95 9.03
N ARG A 427 -0.88 -30.07 8.77
CA ARG A 427 -0.24 -31.29 8.26
C ARG A 427 0.54 -31.07 6.96
N ASP A 428 -0.01 -30.36 5.97
CA ASP A 428 0.71 -30.07 4.72
C ASP A 428 2.00 -29.27 4.98
N PHE A 429 1.95 -28.33 5.94
CA PHE A 429 3.15 -27.60 6.38
C PHE A 429 4.15 -28.54 7.06
N ASP A 430 3.70 -29.45 7.92
CA ASP A 430 4.59 -30.38 8.65
C ASP A 430 5.25 -31.44 7.76
N GLU A 431 4.56 -31.90 6.72
CA GLU A 431 5.07 -32.86 5.74
C GLU A 431 5.99 -32.20 4.69
N THR A 432 5.95 -30.88 4.56
CA THR A 432 6.82 -30.13 3.63
C THR A 432 8.24 -30.07 4.18
N ILE A 433 9.20 -30.59 3.41
CA ILE A 433 10.63 -30.54 3.76
C ILE A 433 11.14 -29.09 3.61
N GLY A 434 11.73 -28.56 4.69
CA GLY A 434 12.29 -27.20 4.73
C GLY A 434 13.54 -27.03 3.88
N VAL A 435 13.75 -25.81 3.38
CA VAL A 435 14.99 -25.41 2.70
C VAL A 435 15.95 -24.83 3.73
N HIS A 436 17.12 -25.48 3.93
CA HIS A 436 18.06 -25.12 4.98
C HIS A 436 19.41 -24.60 4.42
N PRO A 437 19.99 -23.51 4.95
CA PRO A 437 19.43 -22.62 5.97
C PRO A 437 18.61 -21.47 5.38
N THR A 438 17.34 -21.33 5.77
CA THR A 438 16.50 -20.17 5.41
C THR A 438 15.58 -19.75 6.54
N ALA A 439 15.16 -18.48 6.58
CA ALA A 439 14.09 -18.07 7.51
C ALA A 439 12.76 -18.79 7.19
N ALA A 440 12.46 -19.00 5.91
CA ALA A 440 11.19 -19.58 5.46
C ALA A 440 10.97 -21.02 5.96
N GLU A 441 12.03 -21.78 6.26
CA GLU A 441 11.90 -23.14 6.79
C GLU A 441 11.18 -23.18 8.15
N GLU A 442 11.24 -22.10 8.93
CA GLU A 442 10.59 -22.01 10.24
C GLU A 442 9.07 -22.19 10.16
N PHE A 443 8.43 -21.77 9.06
CA PHE A 443 6.99 -22.01 8.87
C PHE A 443 6.63 -23.50 8.80
N VAL A 444 7.55 -24.35 8.32
CA VAL A 444 7.32 -25.79 8.15
C VAL A 444 7.96 -26.63 9.28
N THR A 445 8.49 -25.99 10.33
CA THR A 445 9.14 -26.67 11.47
C THR A 445 8.49 -26.37 12.84
N MET A 446 7.45 -25.54 12.91
CA MET A 446 6.70 -25.30 14.16
C MET A 446 5.86 -26.53 14.56
N ARG A 447 6.30 -27.30 15.56
CA ARG A 447 5.61 -28.54 15.99
C ARG A 447 4.68 -28.40 17.19
N THR A 448 4.92 -27.41 18.05
CA THR A 448 4.15 -27.25 19.29
C THR A 448 3.39 -25.92 19.24
N PRO A 449 2.07 -25.92 19.46
CA PRO A 449 1.34 -24.65 19.58
C PRO A 449 1.75 -23.93 20.86
N VAL A 450 1.70 -22.59 20.84
CA VAL A 450 1.91 -21.79 22.05
C VAL A 450 0.78 -22.07 23.06
N ALA A 451 1.10 -22.05 24.35
CA ALA A 451 0.08 -22.13 25.39
C ALA A 451 -0.86 -20.92 25.26
N GLY A 452 -2.15 -21.21 25.05
CA GLY A 452 -3.20 -20.21 24.78
C GLY A 452 -3.71 -19.49 26.01
#